data_AF-A0A6L5QRD0-F1
#
_entry.id   AF-A0A6L5QRD0-F1
#
_cell.length_a   1.000
_cell.length_b   1.000
_cell.length_c   1.000
_cell.angle_alpha   90.00
_cell.angle_beta   90.00
_cell.angle_gamma   90.00
#
_symmetry.space_group_name_H-M   'P 1'
#
loop_
_entity.id
_entity.type
_entity.pdbx_description
1 polymer ?
#
loop_
_entity_poly.entity_id
_entity_poly.type
_entity_poly.pdbx_seq_one_letter_code
_entity_poly.pdbx_strand_id
1 'polypeptide(L)'
;MNIESIGTVFQTQQNENNNIDQQEFIELFLAQLTYQDPLEPVDNSEFLAQMAQFSALEQARQTSQNIENLLFTTASSQASSLLGQRVDLGNIDGVIKAVTFSEQGPRFRLETSAGEFVNDIPLSQIRQIISQE
;
A
#
# COMPACT_ATOMS: atom_id res chain seq x y z
N MET A 1 0.90 21.19 -39.52
CA MET A 1 0.02 21.70 -38.45
C MET A 1 -1.17 20.76 -38.35
N ASN A 2 -1.18 19.91 -37.32
CA ASN A 2 -2.38 19.26 -36.79
C ASN A 2 -2.36 19.56 -35.30
N ILE A 3 -3.38 20.24 -34.81
CA ILE A 3 -3.59 20.55 -33.40
C ILE A 3 -4.77 19.67 -33.00
N GLU A 4 -4.50 18.62 -32.25
CA GLU A 4 -5.52 17.67 -31.80
C GLU A 4 -5.38 17.50 -30.29
N SER A 5 -6.47 17.88 -29.60
CA SER A 5 -6.86 17.45 -28.26
C SER A 5 -5.96 17.84 -27.07
N ILE A 6 -6.08 19.11 -26.66
CA ILE A 6 -5.95 19.50 -25.26
C ILE A 6 -7.10 18.84 -24.49
N GLY A 7 -6.79 17.92 -23.56
CA GLY A 7 -7.82 17.45 -22.63
C GLY A 7 -7.67 16.04 -22.07
N THR A 8 -6.50 15.64 -21.58
CA THR A 8 -6.40 14.52 -20.63
C THR A 8 -5.05 14.49 -19.94
N VAL A 9 -4.97 15.07 -18.74
CA VAL A 9 -4.52 14.41 -17.51
C VAL A 9 -4.69 15.41 -16.36
N PHE A 10 -5.92 15.49 -15.82
CA PHE A 10 -6.06 15.83 -14.42
C PHE A 10 -5.53 14.64 -13.63
N GLN A 11 -4.23 14.66 -13.34
CA GLN A 11 -3.65 13.87 -12.27
C GLN A 11 -4.15 14.47 -10.97
N THR A 12 -5.38 14.11 -10.57
CA THR A 12 -5.76 14.19 -9.17
C THR A 12 -4.89 13.18 -8.44
N GLN A 13 -3.80 13.67 -7.86
CA GLN A 13 -3.17 13.04 -6.71
C GLN A 13 -4.23 12.97 -5.62
N GLN A 14 -4.99 11.89 -5.64
CA GLN A 14 -6.04 11.60 -4.70
C GLN A 14 -5.40 10.79 -3.57
N ASN A 15 -4.61 11.49 -2.75
CA ASN A 15 -4.08 11.03 -1.48
C ASN A 15 -3.64 12.30 -0.77
N GLU A 16 -4.49 12.88 0.09
CA GLU A 16 -4.19 13.89 1.14
C GLU A 16 -5.46 14.63 1.63
N ASN A 17 -6.67 14.33 1.12
CA ASN A 17 -7.86 15.11 1.51
C ASN A 17 -8.74 14.52 2.63
N ASN A 18 -8.54 13.27 3.08
CA ASN A 18 -9.46 12.68 4.08
C ASN A 18 -9.13 13.04 5.54
N ASN A 19 -7.93 13.54 5.84
CA ASN A 19 -7.58 13.94 7.22
C ASN A 19 -7.99 15.39 7.55
N ILE A 20 -8.21 16.23 6.53
CA ILE A 20 -8.53 17.66 6.70
C ILE A 20 -9.99 17.84 7.14
N ASP A 21 -10.93 17.05 6.62
CA ASP A 21 -12.37 17.18 6.91
C ASP A 21 -12.74 16.95 8.39
N GLN A 22 -12.03 16.07 9.12
CA GLN A 22 -12.35 15.76 10.52
C GLN A 22 -11.91 16.87 11.49
N GLN A 23 -10.76 17.49 11.23
CA GLN A 23 -10.22 18.58 12.06
C GLN A 23 -11.02 19.87 11.84
N GLU A 24 -11.40 20.14 10.59
CA GLU A 24 -12.18 21.31 10.21
C GLU A 24 -13.62 21.23 10.76
N PHE A 25 -14.18 20.00 10.89
CA PHE A 25 -15.44 19.79 11.59
C PHE A 25 -15.34 19.94 13.11
N ILE A 26 -14.26 19.46 13.74
CA ILE A 26 -14.04 19.66 15.18
C ILE A 26 -13.82 21.14 15.52
N GLU A 27 -13.16 21.92 14.66
CA GLU A 27 -13.04 23.37 14.81
C GLU A 27 -14.39 24.09 14.68
N LEU A 28 -15.20 23.74 13.69
CA LEU A 28 -16.57 24.26 13.56
C LEU A 28 -17.45 23.88 14.76
N PHE A 29 -17.22 22.71 15.36
CA PHE A 29 -17.90 22.24 16.57
C PHE A 29 -17.46 22.98 17.84
N LEU A 30 -16.16 23.25 18.00
CA LEU A 30 -15.64 24.05 19.12
C LEU A 30 -16.13 25.51 19.05
N ALA A 31 -16.24 26.05 17.83
CA ALA A 31 -16.77 27.38 17.59
C ALA A 31 -18.23 27.53 18.05
N GLN A 32 -19.05 26.47 17.88
CA GLN A 32 -20.43 26.45 18.40
C GLN A 32 -20.48 26.31 19.93
N LEU A 33 -19.59 25.52 20.52
CA LEU A 33 -19.50 25.32 21.99
C LEU A 33 -19.11 26.60 22.74
N THR A 34 -18.38 27.51 22.09
CA THR A 34 -17.95 28.80 22.65
C THR A 34 -19.08 29.85 22.66
N TYR A 35 -20.18 29.61 21.93
CA TYR A 35 -21.29 30.56 21.73
C TYR A 35 -22.67 30.04 22.21
N GLN A 36 -22.74 28.97 22.99
CA GLN A 36 -24.00 28.42 23.51
C GLN A 36 -24.42 29.08 24.83
N ASP A 37 -25.70 29.46 24.93
CA ASP A 37 -26.35 29.89 26.16
C ASP A 37 -26.49 28.67 27.11
N PRO A 38 -26.00 28.73 28.37
CA PRO A 38 -25.89 27.58 29.28
C PRO A 38 -27.21 26.90 29.68
N LEU A 39 -28.36 27.43 29.29
CA LEU A 39 -29.69 26.97 29.74
C LEU A 39 -30.29 25.81 28.92
N GLU A 40 -29.77 25.51 27.72
CA GLU A 40 -30.18 24.34 26.92
C GLU A 40 -28.99 23.66 26.23
N PRO A 41 -28.26 22.76 26.91
CA PRO A 41 -27.22 21.98 26.25
C PRO A 41 -27.89 21.00 25.29
N VAL A 42 -27.74 21.22 23.98
CA VAL A 42 -28.07 20.19 22.99
C VAL A 42 -27.14 19.00 23.21
N ASP A 43 -27.70 17.82 23.44
CA ASP A 43 -26.96 16.58 23.74
C ASP A 43 -26.29 16.01 22.48
N ASN A 44 -25.29 16.72 21.97
CA ASN A 44 -24.49 16.33 20.80
C ASN A 44 -23.39 15.30 21.18
N SER A 45 -23.41 14.80 22.42
CA SER A 45 -22.43 13.86 22.95
C SER A 45 -22.51 12.50 22.26
N GLU A 46 -23.73 12.04 21.93
CA GLU A 46 -23.95 10.77 21.24
C GLU A 46 -23.44 10.78 19.80
N PHE A 47 -23.62 11.90 19.08
CA PHE A 47 -23.07 12.07 17.74
C PHE A 47 -21.54 12.15 17.77
N LEU A 48 -20.95 12.85 18.74
CA LEU A 48 -19.49 12.90 18.93
C LEU A 48 -18.92 11.51 19.24
N ALA A 49 -19.61 10.73 20.08
CA ALA A 49 -19.21 9.36 20.38
C ALA A 49 -19.24 8.47 19.12
N GLN A 50 -20.27 8.61 18.27
CA GLN A 50 -20.34 7.90 17.00
C GLN A 50 -19.24 8.34 16.03
N MET A 51 -18.95 9.64 15.93
CA MET A 51 -17.85 10.15 15.09
C MET A 51 -16.48 9.69 15.57
N ALA A 52 -16.23 9.68 16.88
CA ALA A 52 -15.01 9.12 17.44
C ALA A 52 -14.85 7.63 17.10
N GLN A 53 -15.95 6.87 17.12
CA GLN A 53 -15.96 5.46 16.72
C GLN A 53 -15.65 5.28 15.22
N PHE A 54 -16.20 6.14 14.35
CA PHE A 54 -15.87 6.12 12.92
C PHE A 54 -14.42 6.53 12.66
N SER A 55 -13.92 7.56 13.34
CA SER A 55 -12.52 8.00 13.26
C SER A 55 -11.56 6.88 13.65
N ALA A 56 -11.85 6.19 14.76
CA ALA A 56 -11.05 5.05 15.20
C ALA A 56 -11.06 3.90 14.17
N LEU A 57 -12.21 3.62 13.55
CA LEU A 57 -12.30 2.61 12.50
C LEU A 57 -11.51 3.01 11.26
N GLU A 58 -11.59 4.27 10.83
CA GLU A 58 -10.86 4.77 9.66
C GLU A 58 -9.35 4.77 9.91
N GLN A 59 -8.92 5.20 11.10
CA GLN A 59 -7.52 5.11 11.52
C GLN A 59 -7.02 3.66 11.51
N ALA A 60 -7.85 2.71 11.94
CA ALA A 60 -7.51 1.29 11.87
C ALA A 60 -7.38 0.81 10.41
N ARG A 61 -8.30 1.19 9.53
CA ARG A 61 -8.22 0.89 8.08
C ARG A 61 -6.97 1.48 7.44
N GLN A 62 -6.66 2.75 7.71
CA GLN A 62 -5.46 3.41 7.20
C GLN A 62 -4.19 2.71 7.70
N THR A 63 -4.17 2.28 8.96
CA THR A 63 -3.05 1.53 9.52
C THR A 63 -2.88 0.19 8.82
N SER A 64 -3.97 -0.55 8.58
CA SER A 64 -3.92 -1.80 7.81
C SER A 64 -3.38 -1.59 6.39
N GLN A 65 -3.84 -0.56 5.68
CA GLN A 65 -3.31 -0.22 4.35
C GLN A 65 -1.83 0.14 4.37
N ASN A 66 -1.39 0.90 5.38
CA ASN A 66 0.03 1.24 5.54
C ASN A 66 0.88 -0.02 5.78
N ILE A 67 0.39 -0.97 6.57
CA ILE A 67 1.07 -2.25 6.81
C ILE A 67 1.18 -3.07 5.52
N GLU A 68 0.11 -3.15 4.72
CA GLU A 68 0.12 -3.83 3.43
C GLU A 68 1.15 -3.21 2.47
N ASN A 69 1.20 -1.87 2.40
CA ASN A 69 2.18 -1.14 1.60
C ASN A 69 3.63 -1.37 2.07
N LEU A 70 3.86 -1.43 3.38
CA LEU A 70 5.17 -1.74 3.95
C LEU A 70 5.60 -3.18 3.64
N LEU A 71 4.67 -4.13 3.73
CA LEU A 71 4.93 -5.53 3.36
C LEU A 71 5.30 -5.65 1.89
N PHE A 72 4.55 -4.99 1.00
CA PHE A 72 4.83 -4.96 -0.42
C PHE A 72 6.21 -4.34 -0.73
N THR A 73 6.55 -3.21 -0.10
CA THR A 73 7.84 -2.53 -0.27
C THR A 73 8.99 -3.43 0.21
N THR A 74 8.83 -4.07 1.36
CA THR A 74 9.83 -4.98 1.95
C THR A 74 10.03 -6.22 1.09
N ALA A 75 8.95 -6.82 0.61
CA ALA A 75 9.01 -7.96 -0.31
C ALA A 75 9.68 -7.55 -1.64
N SER A 76 9.40 -6.34 -2.13
CA SER A 76 9.97 -5.84 -3.39
C SER A 76 11.47 -5.57 -3.28
N SER A 77 11.93 -5.02 -2.15
CA SER A 77 13.35 -4.85 -1.88
C SER A 77 14.08 -6.19 -1.82
N GLN A 78 13.49 -7.20 -1.16
CA GLN A 78 14.05 -8.56 -1.13
C GLN A 78 14.06 -9.20 -2.52
N ALA A 79 13.01 -9.02 -3.31
CA ALA A 79 12.97 -9.57 -4.65
C ALA A 79 14.00 -8.92 -5.58
N SER A 80 14.29 -7.64 -5.38
CA SER A 80 15.30 -6.92 -6.15
C SER A 80 16.71 -7.40 -5.83
N SER A 81 17.01 -7.76 -4.58
CA SER A 81 18.33 -8.30 -4.20
C SER A 81 18.59 -9.71 -4.73
N LEU A 82 17.52 -10.47 -5.03
CA LEU A 82 17.60 -11.82 -5.59
C LEU A 82 17.76 -11.83 -7.12
N LEU A 83 17.53 -10.71 -7.79
CA LEU A 83 17.70 -10.62 -9.24
C LEU A 83 19.18 -10.90 -9.62
N GLY A 84 19.39 -11.84 -10.53
CA GLY A 84 20.72 -12.28 -10.95
C GLY A 84 21.38 -13.28 -10.00
N GLN A 85 20.80 -13.57 -8.83
CA GLN A 85 21.30 -14.61 -7.93
C GLN A 85 20.93 -16.00 -8.44
N ARG A 86 21.78 -16.98 -8.10
CA ARG A 86 21.47 -18.40 -8.29
C ARG A 86 20.70 -18.91 -7.09
N VAL A 87 19.57 -19.56 -7.32
CA VAL A 87 18.69 -20.05 -6.26
C VAL A 87 18.35 -21.52 -6.47
N ASP A 88 18.12 -22.21 -5.35
CA ASP A 88 17.63 -23.59 -5.34
C ASP A 88 16.20 -23.63 -4.77
N LEU A 89 15.31 -24.24 -5.55
CA LEU A 89 13.92 -24.50 -5.17
C LEU A 89 13.72 -25.93 -4.61
N GLY A 90 14.79 -26.73 -4.54
CA GLY A 90 14.84 -28.10 -4.06
C GLY A 90 14.80 -29.15 -5.18
N ASN A 91 14.04 -28.91 -6.24
CA ASN A 91 13.97 -29.79 -7.41
C ASN A 91 14.61 -29.17 -8.67
N ILE A 92 14.80 -27.85 -8.66
CA ILE A 92 15.23 -27.05 -9.81
C ILE A 92 16.19 -25.98 -9.28
N ASP A 93 17.37 -25.91 -9.88
CA ASP A 93 18.35 -24.85 -9.67
C ASP A 93 18.41 -23.92 -10.89
N GLY A 94 18.69 -22.64 -10.66
CA GLY A 94 18.88 -21.70 -11.75
C GLY A 94 19.08 -20.28 -11.30
N VAL A 95 19.22 -19.39 -12.29
CA VAL A 95 19.48 -17.97 -12.05
C VAL A 95 18.21 -17.17 -12.26
N ILE A 96 17.90 -16.27 -11.33
CA ILE A 96 16.77 -15.36 -11.47
C ILE A 96 17.10 -14.31 -12.53
N LYS A 97 16.33 -14.30 -13.62
CA LYS A 97 16.53 -13.36 -14.75
C LYS A 97 15.58 -12.18 -14.72
N ALA A 98 14.41 -12.32 -14.09
CA ALA A 98 13.46 -11.23 -13.97
C ALA A 98 12.63 -11.34 -12.69
N VAL A 99 12.18 -10.18 -12.22
CA VAL A 99 11.15 -10.02 -11.20
C VAL A 99 9.97 -9.28 -11.81
N THR A 100 8.76 -9.75 -11.55
CA THR A 100 7.50 -9.10 -11.94
C THR A 100 6.69 -8.84 -10.68
N PHE A 101 6.14 -7.64 -10.53
CA PHE A 101 5.34 -7.26 -9.38
C PHE A 101 3.85 -7.41 -9.74
N SER A 102 3.13 -8.17 -8.92
CA SER A 102 1.68 -8.37 -9.03
C SER A 102 0.98 -7.88 -7.76
N GLU A 103 -0.36 -7.83 -7.77
CA GLU A 103 -1.18 -7.52 -6.58
C GLU A 103 -0.92 -8.48 -5.41
N GLN A 104 -0.43 -9.70 -5.69
CA GLN A 104 -0.12 -10.71 -4.68
C GLN A 104 1.37 -10.68 -4.24
N GLY A 105 2.13 -9.68 -4.69
CA GLY A 105 3.56 -9.53 -4.41
C GLY A 105 4.48 -9.90 -5.59
N PRO A 106 5.80 -9.94 -5.35
CA PRO A 106 6.80 -10.21 -6.39
C PRO A 106 6.80 -11.68 -6.83
N ARG A 107 6.97 -11.88 -8.13
CA ARG A 107 7.10 -13.16 -8.82
C ARG A 107 8.41 -13.19 -9.61
N PHE A 108 9.08 -14.34 -9.62
CA PHE A 108 10.36 -14.53 -10.28
C PHE A 108 10.25 -15.34 -11.56
N ARG A 109 11.12 -15.01 -12.50
CA ARG A 109 11.45 -15.85 -13.65
C ARG A 109 12.87 -16.37 -13.48
N LEU A 110 13.01 -17.68 -13.48
CA LEU A 110 14.26 -18.39 -13.33
C LEU A 110 14.66 -19.01 -14.67
N GLU A 111 15.96 -19.00 -14.97
CA GLU A 111 16.57 -19.76 -16.07
C GLU A 111 17.36 -20.92 -15.48
N THR A 112 16.99 -22.15 -15.84
CA THR A 112 17.66 -23.36 -15.36
C THR A 112 18.99 -23.57 -16.09
N SER A 113 19.84 -24.46 -15.55
CA SER A 113 21.09 -24.87 -16.22
C SER A 113 20.88 -25.49 -17.61
N ALA A 114 19.66 -25.94 -17.93
CA ALA A 114 19.27 -26.48 -19.23
C ALA A 114 18.80 -25.40 -20.22
N GLY A 115 18.76 -24.12 -19.81
CA GLY A 115 18.27 -23.01 -20.63
C GLY A 115 16.74 -22.89 -20.67
N GLU A 116 16.02 -23.63 -19.82
CA GLU A 116 14.56 -23.53 -19.70
C GLU A 116 14.16 -22.41 -18.74
N PHE A 117 13.11 -21.67 -19.08
CA PHE A 117 12.57 -20.62 -18.23
C PHE A 117 11.39 -21.12 -17.40
N VAL A 118 11.50 -20.99 -16.09
CA VAL A 118 10.41 -21.23 -15.13
C VAL A 118 9.85 -19.88 -14.69
N ASN A 119 8.53 -19.70 -14.80
CA ASN A 119 7.83 -18.45 -14.52
C ASN A 119 6.99 -18.55 -13.25
N ASP A 120 6.55 -17.39 -12.74
CA ASP A 120 5.58 -17.24 -11.65
C ASP A 120 6.02 -17.89 -10.33
N ILE A 121 7.33 -17.89 -10.05
CA ILE A 121 7.87 -18.41 -8.80
C ILE A 121 7.67 -17.35 -7.69
N PRO A 122 6.95 -17.63 -6.59
CA PRO A 122 6.86 -16.73 -5.45
C PRO A 122 8.13 -16.74 -4.60
N LEU A 123 8.37 -15.66 -3.85
CA LEU A 123 9.48 -15.55 -2.90
C LEU A 123 9.53 -16.70 -1.87
N SER A 124 8.38 -17.22 -1.46
CA SER A 124 8.27 -18.31 -0.49
C SER A 124 8.80 -19.66 -0.99
N GLN A 125 8.97 -19.84 -2.30
CA GLN A 125 9.51 -21.08 -2.88
C GLN A 125 11.03 -21.07 -2.99
N ILE A 126 11.68 -19.93 -2.79
CA ILE A 126 13.15 -19.82 -2.79
C ILE A 126 13.65 -20.33 -1.45
N ARG A 127 14.27 -21.52 -1.45
CA ARG A 127 14.73 -22.18 -0.22
C ARG A 127 16.14 -21.75 0.17
N GLN A 128 17.03 -21.65 -0.83
CA GLN A 128 18.42 -21.27 -0.61
C GLN A 128 18.94 -20.40 -1.74
N ILE A 129 19.75 -19.40 -1.39
CA ILE A 129 20.53 -18.61 -2.32
C ILE A 129 21.91 -19.24 -2.37
N ILE A 130 22.31 -19.67 -3.57
CA ILE A 130 23.65 -20.19 -3.81
C ILE A 130 24.50 -18.98 -4.21
N SER A 131 25.22 -18.40 -3.25
CA SER A 131 26.21 -17.36 -3.55
C SER A 131 27.28 -17.95 -4.46
N GLN A 132 27.52 -17.31 -5.60
CA GLN A 132 28.73 -17.59 -6.36
C GLN A 132 29.91 -16.95 -5.62
N GLU A 133 30.83 -17.78 -5.13
CA GLU A 133 32.20 -17.36 -4.78
C GLU A 133 33.00 -16.97 -6.02
#